data_AF-A0A941LKG8-F1
#
_entry.id   AF-A0A941LKG8-F1
#
_cell.length_a   1.000
_cell.length_b   1.000
_cell.length_c   1.000
_cell.angle_alpha   90.00
_cell.angle_beta   90.00
_cell.angle_gamma   90.00
#
_symmetry.space_group_name_H-M   'P 1'
#
loop_
_entity.id
_entity.type
_entity.pdbx_description
1 polymer ?
#
loop_
_entity_poly.entity_id
_entity_poly.type
_entity_poly.pdbx_seq_one_letter_code
_entity_poly.pdbx_strand_id
1 'polypeptide(L)'
;MSFYAEYFAFRELVTPQLIKVIYFVGAGFITAAGLLSILSPDALDEYAAGPIFTRLGGIAALVVGNLVWRIMCEGAILLFSLHDLLVSIDTRTGLLVQQGKRTEP
;
A
#
# COMPACT_ATOMS: atom_id res chain seq x y z
N MET A 1 -4.90 -14.77 -26.74
CA MET A 1 -4.57 -14.94 -25.29
C MET A 1 -3.16 -14.39 -25.14
N SER A 2 -2.89 -13.27 -24.48
CA SER A 2 -3.39 -12.81 -23.19
C SER A 2 -3.47 -11.27 -23.14
N PHE A 3 -4.69 -10.76 -23.00
CA PHE A 3 -5.01 -9.34 -22.77
C PHE A 3 -4.34 -8.79 -21.49
N TYR A 4 -3.94 -9.69 -20.59
CA TYR A 4 -3.34 -9.36 -19.30
C TYR A 4 -1.88 -8.91 -19.38
N ALA A 5 -1.13 -9.27 -20.42
CA ALA A 5 0.30 -8.91 -20.51
C ALA A 5 0.52 -7.40 -20.79
N GLU A 6 -0.40 -6.75 -21.53
CA GLU A 6 -0.34 -5.32 -21.83
C GLU A 6 -0.79 -4.44 -20.64
N TYR A 7 -1.66 -4.95 -19.75
CA TYR A 7 -2.02 -4.24 -18.52
C TYR A 7 -0.85 -4.09 -17.53
N PHE A 8 0.13 -5.00 -17.59
CA PHE A 8 1.34 -4.96 -16.77
C PHE A 8 2.52 -4.23 -17.44
N ALA A 9 2.37 -3.74 -18.68
CA ALA A 9 3.41 -3.00 -19.40
C ALA A 9 3.59 -1.54 -18.90
N PHE A 10 2.88 -1.13 -17.86
CA PHE A 10 2.81 0.27 -17.39
C PHE A 10 3.63 0.50 -16.12
N ARG A 11 4.95 0.42 -16.25
CA ARG A 11 5.94 0.58 -15.19
C ARG A 11 6.01 1.99 -14.56
N GLU A 12 5.25 2.98 -15.04
CA GLU A 12 5.45 4.39 -14.62
C GLU A 12 4.16 5.17 -14.27
N LEU A 13 2.98 4.56 -14.11
CA LEU A 13 1.77 5.32 -13.72
C LEU A 13 0.63 4.48 -13.12
N VAL A 14 0.65 3.15 -13.27
CA VAL A 14 -0.40 2.26 -12.72
C VAL A 14 -0.15 1.88 -11.26
N THR A 15 1.10 1.89 -10.82
CA THR A 15 1.51 1.43 -9.49
C THR A 15 0.75 2.09 -8.33
N PRO A 16 0.59 3.42 -8.24
CA PRO A 16 -0.11 4.03 -7.11
C PRO A 16 -1.62 3.75 -7.10
N GLN A 17 -2.26 3.58 -8.27
CA GLN A 17 -3.68 3.24 -8.34
C GLN A 17 -3.95 1.79 -7.91
N LEU A 18 -3.13 0.85 -8.35
CA LEU A 18 -3.24 -0.55 -7.97
C LEU A 18 -3.06 -0.74 -6.45
N ILE A 19 -2.08 -0.07 -5.85
CA ILE A 19 -1.84 -0.16 -4.40
C ILE A 19 -3.02 0.43 -3.61
N LYS A 20 -3.71 1.46 -4.10
CA LYS A 20 -4.93 1.98 -3.46
C LYS A 20 -6.07 0.95 -3.42
N VAL A 21 -6.24 0.18 -4.50
CA VAL A 21 -7.25 -0.91 -4.53
C VAL A 21 -6.87 -2.00 -3.53
N ILE A 22 -5.61 -2.42 -3.51
CA ILE A 22 -5.08 -3.40 -2.56
C ILE A 22 -5.25 -2.91 -1.11
N TYR A 23 -5.02 -1.62 -0.86
CA TYR A 23 -5.21 -1.02 0.46
C TYR A 23 -6.64 -1.23 0.96
N PHE A 24 -7.65 -0.90 0.15
CA PHE A 24 -9.06 -1.03 0.55
C PHE A 24 -9.47 -2.49 0.73
N VAL A 25 -9.02 -3.38 -0.16
CA VAL A 25 -9.30 -4.83 -0.08
C VAL A 25 -8.66 -5.44 1.16
N GLY A 26 -7.39 -5.14 1.42
CA GLY A 26 -6.67 -5.65 2.58
C GLY A 26 -7.19 -5.10 3.90
N ALA A 27 -7.55 -3.80 3.95
CA ALA A 27 -8.21 -3.22 5.11
C ALA A 27 -9.56 -3.88 5.40
N GLY A 28 -10.35 -4.17 4.36
CA GLY A 28 -11.59 -4.92 4.47
C GLY A 28 -11.36 -6.33 5.00
N PHE A 29 -10.34 -7.02 4.50
CA PHE A 29 -9.99 -8.38 4.93
C PHE A 29 -9.53 -8.43 6.39
N ILE A 30 -8.64 -7.52 6.81
CA ILE A 30 -8.17 -7.44 8.20
C ILE A 30 -9.33 -7.10 9.15
N THR A 31 -10.21 -6.19 8.74
CA THR A 31 -11.39 -5.83 9.52
C THR A 31 -12.36 -7.00 9.65
N ALA A 32 -12.61 -7.73 8.57
CA ALA A 32 -13.45 -8.92 8.57
C ALA A 32 -12.84 -10.04 9.43
N ALA A 33 -11.54 -10.32 9.28
CA ALA A 33 -10.84 -11.34 10.05
C ALA A 33 -10.87 -11.03 11.55
N GLY A 34 -10.54 -9.81 11.96
CA GLY A 34 -10.56 -9.42 13.36
C GLY A 34 -11.99 -9.39 13.95
N LEU A 35 -13.00 -9.00 13.17
CA LEU A 35 -14.39 -9.07 13.59
C LEU A 35 -14.87 -10.52 13.78
N LEU A 36 -14.48 -11.43 12.88
CA LEU A 36 -14.76 -12.87 13.02
C LEU A 36 -14.06 -13.46 14.25
N SER A 37 -12.84 -13.03 14.57
CA SER A 37 -12.14 -13.46 15.80
C SER A 37 -12.88 -13.04 17.08
N ILE A 38 -13.63 -11.93 17.05
CA ILE A 38 -14.40 -11.42 18.19
C ILE A 38 -15.76 -12.12 18.30
N LEU A 39 -16.47 -12.26 17.17
CA LEU A 39 -17.84 -12.81 17.12
C LEU A 39 -17.87 -14.34 17.28
N SER A 40 -16.87 -15.02 16.76
CA SER A 40 -16.77 -16.48 16.76
C SER A 40 -15.38 -16.91 17.21
N PRO A 41 -15.10 -16.92 18.52
CA PRO A 41 -13.79 -17.32 19.05
C PRO A 41 -13.42 -18.77 18.67
N ASP A 42 -14.42 -19.65 18.49
CA ASP A 42 -14.21 -21.06 18.10
C ASP A 42 -13.84 -21.23 16.61
N ALA A 43 -14.09 -20.23 15.75
CA ALA A 43 -13.82 -20.34 14.31
C ALA A 43 -12.33 -20.22 13.95
N LEU A 44 -11.51 -19.69 14.87
CA LEU A 44 -10.08 -19.46 14.69
C LEU A 44 -9.26 -20.06 15.84
N ASP A 45 -9.85 -20.99 16.61
CA ASP A 45 -9.25 -21.59 17.80
C ASP A 45 -8.17 -22.64 17.44
N GLU A 46 -7.16 -22.22 16.68
CA GLU A 46 -5.98 -23.03 16.40
C GLU A 46 -4.93 -22.91 17.51
N TYR A 47 -5.07 -21.92 18.42
CA TYR A 47 -4.03 -21.57 19.40
C TYR A 47 -4.33 -21.90 20.87
N ALA A 48 -5.50 -22.46 21.22
CA ALA A 48 -5.85 -22.97 22.56
C ALA A 48 -5.52 -22.00 23.73
N ALA A 49 -5.45 -20.70 23.48
CA ALA A 49 -5.20 -19.67 24.46
C ALA A 49 -6.57 -19.08 24.82
N GLY A 50 -7.18 -19.60 25.88
CA GLY A 50 -8.60 -19.44 26.26
C GLY A 50 -9.32 -18.13 25.91
N PRO A 51 -10.67 -18.13 25.93
CA PRO A 51 -11.56 -17.19 25.23
C PRO A 51 -11.38 -15.68 25.51
N ILE A 52 -10.61 -15.32 26.54
CA ILE A 52 -10.24 -13.94 26.86
C ILE A 52 -9.03 -13.48 26.02
N PHE A 53 -8.03 -14.33 25.83
CA PHE A 53 -6.83 -14.03 25.04
C PHE A 53 -7.15 -13.95 23.54
N THR A 54 -8.04 -14.80 23.02
CA THR A 54 -8.50 -14.72 21.62
C THR A 54 -9.24 -13.41 21.33
N ARG A 55 -10.12 -12.96 22.24
CA ARG A 55 -10.84 -11.68 22.09
C ARG A 55 -9.92 -10.47 22.16
N LEU A 56 -8.99 -10.45 23.13
CA LEU A 56 -8.03 -9.36 23.25
C LEU A 56 -7.06 -9.33 22.05
N GLY A 57 -6.65 -10.51 21.58
CA GLY A 57 -5.85 -10.70 20.38
C GLY A 57 -6.56 -10.24 19.10
N GLY A 58 -7.87 -10.50 18.97
CA GLY A 58 -8.69 -10.02 17.86
C GLY A 58 -8.82 -8.50 17.81
N ILE A 59 -9.01 -7.85 18.97
CA ILE A 59 -9.02 -6.37 19.07
C ILE A 59 -7.63 -5.80 18.74
N ALA A 60 -6.57 -6.41 19.28
CA ALA A 60 -5.20 -6.00 18.98
C ALA A 60 -4.89 -6.18 17.48
N ALA A 61 -5.32 -7.26 16.86
CA ALA A 61 -5.17 -7.50 15.42
C ALA A 61 -5.97 -6.50 14.58
N LEU A 62 -7.17 -6.10 14.98
CA LEU A 62 -7.92 -5.04 14.32
C LEU A 62 -7.17 -3.72 14.34
N VAL A 63 -6.65 -3.31 15.50
CA VAL A 63 -6.00 -2.00 15.66
C VAL A 63 -4.59 -2.03 15.07
N VAL A 64 -3.74 -2.94 15.55
CA VAL A 64 -2.33 -3.04 15.14
C VAL A 64 -2.21 -3.56 13.72
N GLY A 65 -3.00 -4.57 13.34
CA GLY A 65 -2.97 -5.11 11.97
C GLY A 65 -3.41 -4.08 10.94
N ASN A 66 -4.47 -3.31 11.20
CA ASN A 66 -4.89 -2.24 10.30
C ASN A 66 -3.86 -1.09 10.26
N LEU A 67 -3.28 -0.71 11.40
CA LEU A 67 -2.25 0.32 11.48
C LEU A 67 -1.00 -0.06 10.68
N VAL A 68 -0.49 -1.28 10.88
CA VAL A 68 0.68 -1.80 10.14
C VAL A 68 0.38 -1.89 8.65
N TRP A 69 -0.80 -2.41 8.28
CA TRP A 69 -1.24 -2.46 6.88
C TRP A 69 -1.27 -1.07 6.24
N ARG A 70 -1.81 -0.08 6.96
CA ARG A 70 -1.86 1.30 6.50
C ARG A 70 -0.47 1.88 6.28
N ILE A 71 0.45 1.71 7.22
CA ILE A 71 1.82 2.21 7.09
C ILE A 71 2.55 1.55 5.91
N MET A 72 2.40 0.23 5.74
CA MET A 72 3.03 -0.49 4.63
C MET A 72 2.48 -0.05 3.26
N CYS A 73 1.15 0.08 3.13
CA CYS A 73 0.53 0.52 1.89
C CYS A 73 0.82 2.00 1.58
N GLU A 74 0.70 2.90 2.56
CA GLU A 74 1.03 4.32 2.38
C GLU A 74 2.53 4.49 2.06
N GLY A 75 3.41 3.73 2.71
CA GLY A 75 4.84 3.72 2.44
C GLY A 75 5.17 3.28 1.02
N ALA A 76 4.54 2.20 0.54
CA ALA A 76 4.71 1.74 -0.84
C ALA A 76 4.27 2.81 -1.86
N ILE A 77 3.08 3.42 -1.66
CA ILE A 77 2.59 4.50 -2.55
C ILE A 77 3.52 5.71 -2.51
N LEU A 78 3.99 6.09 -1.33
CA LEU A 78 4.90 7.22 -1.13
C LEU A 78 6.22 7.00 -1.86
N LEU A 79 6.82 5.81 -1.77
CA LEU A 79 8.08 5.50 -2.46
C LEU A 79 7.95 5.64 -3.98
N PHE A 80 6.86 5.15 -4.57
CA PHE A 80 6.60 5.33 -6.00
C PHE A 80 6.37 6.80 -6.35
N SER A 81 5.59 7.53 -5.54
CA SER A 81 5.32 8.96 -5.77
C SER A 81 6.59 9.82 -5.64
N LEU A 82 7.50 9.45 -4.72
CA LEU A 82 8.78 10.13 -4.51
C LEU A 82 9.70 9.94 -5.71
N HIS A 83 9.76 8.72 -6.24
CA HIS A 83 10.54 8.40 -7.43
C HIS A 83 10.10 9.25 -8.63
N ASP A 84 8.80 9.30 -8.90
CA ASP A 84 8.26 10.09 -10.02
C ASP A 84 8.53 11.59 -9.85
N LEU A 85 8.42 12.10 -8.61
CA LEU A 85 8.73 13.49 -8.30
C LEU A 85 10.21 13.82 -8.56
N LEU A 86 11.13 12.93 -8.17
CA LEU A 86 12.57 13.10 -8.41
C LEU A 86 12.89 13.14 -9.91
N VAL A 87 12.34 12.22 -10.70
CA VAL A 87 12.54 12.18 -12.16
C VAL A 87 12.03 13.47 -12.84
N SER A 88 10.89 13.98 -12.38
CA SER A 88 10.34 15.26 -12.84
C SER A 88 11.26 16.44 -12.52
N ILE A 89 11.84 16.48 -11.31
CA ILE A 89 12.75 17.56 -10.89
C ILE A 89 14.04 17.53 -11.71
N ASP A 90 14.63 16.36 -11.93
CA ASP A 90 15.86 16.20 -12.73
C ASP A 90 15.65 16.70 -14.17
N THR A 91 14.55 16.30 -14.80
CA THR A 91 14.19 16.71 -16.16
C THR A 91 14.04 18.24 -16.28
N ARG A 92 13.36 18.88 -15.32
CA ARG A 92 13.18 20.34 -15.30
C ARG A 92 14.50 21.07 -15.08
N THR A 93 15.36 20.55 -14.21
CA THR A 93 16.67 21.13 -13.92
C THR A 93 17.56 21.10 -15.17
N GLY A 94 17.56 19.99 -15.93
CA GLY A 94 18.28 19.89 -17.20
C GLY A 94 17.81 20.92 -18.24
N LEU A 95 16.51 21.18 -18.32
CA LEU A 95 15.96 22.22 -19.20
C LEU A 95 16.40 23.63 -18.78
N LEU A 96 16.43 23.94 -17.48
CA LEU A 96 16.89 25.25 -16.98
C LEU A 96 18.38 25.48 -17.26
N VAL A 97 19.22 24.45 -17.11
CA VAL A 97 20.65 24.52 -17.46
C VAL A 97 20.85 24.76 -18.96
N GLN A 98 20.05 24.10 -19.82
CA GLN A 98 20.06 24.32 -21.27
C GLN A 98 19.62 25.75 -21.66
N GLN A 99 18.61 26.30 -20.97
CA GLN A 99 18.16 27.68 -21.19
C GLN A 99 19.24 28.69 -20.78
N GLY A 100 19.91 28.47 -19.64
CA GLY A 100 21.02 29.32 -19.20
C GLY A 100 22.19 29.34 -20.19
N LYS A 101 22.58 28.18 -20.74
CA LYS A 101 23.62 28.12 -21.78
C LYS A 101 23.22 28.76 -23.11
N ARG A 102 21.93 28.85 -23.43
CA ARG A 102 21.44 29.49 -24.66
C ARG A 102 21.44 31.02 -24.56
N THR A 103 21.44 31.58 -23.36
CA THR A 103 21.42 33.02 -23.11
C THR A 103 22.81 33.65 -22.95
N GLU A 104 23.89 32.87 -22.91
CA GLU A 104 25.25 33.39 -22.99
C GLU A 104 25.65 33.59 -24.48
N PRO A 105 26.01 34.82 -24.91
CA PRO A 105 26.32 35.16 -26.30
C PRO A 105 27.69 34.66 -26.80
#